data_AF-A0A831YZM7-F1
#
_entry.id   AF-A0A831YZM7-F1
#
_cell.length_a   1.000
_cell.length_b   1.000
_cell.length_c   1.000
_cell.angle_alpha   90.00
_cell.angle_beta   90.00
_cell.angle_gamma   90.00
#
_symmetry.space_group_name_H-M   'P 1'
#
loop_
_entity.id
_entity.type
_entity.pdbx_description
1 polymer ?
#
loop_
_entity_poly.entity_id
_entity_poly.type
_entity_poly.pdbx_seq_one_letter_code
_entity_poly.pdbx_strand_id
1 'polypeptide(L)'
;MPRLGSIWREIELRLGKSSKKLLVARKMLLYGLKIKDGNIYCGDVKVTISSLAAACSVDRRTVVETINAIMRSPILRKLFEGIEPSGPFLYNIARLLGYR
;
A
#
# COMPACT_ATOMS: atom_id res chain seq x y z
N MET A 1 -14.12 -10.35 -13.08
CA MET A 1 -13.26 -9.91 -11.96
C MET A 1 -11.82 -10.28 -12.27
N PRO A 2 -10.85 -9.35 -12.16
CA PRO A 2 -9.43 -9.71 -12.31
C PRO A 2 -9.00 -10.65 -11.17
N ARG A 3 -8.29 -11.74 -11.51
CA ARG A 3 -7.67 -12.63 -10.51
C ARG A 3 -6.48 -11.91 -9.85
N LEU A 4 -6.19 -12.18 -8.58
CA LEU A 4 -5.08 -11.52 -7.85
C LEU A 4 -3.74 -11.58 -8.61
N GLY A 5 -3.46 -12.70 -9.28
CA GLY A 5 -2.26 -12.86 -10.12
C GLY A 5 -2.20 -11.90 -11.32
N SER A 6 -3.35 -11.52 -11.91
CA SER A 6 -3.40 -10.55 -13.00
C SER A 6 -3.14 -9.11 -12.54
N ILE A 7 -3.61 -8.76 -11.34
CA ILE A 7 -3.34 -7.45 -10.71
C ILE A 7 -1.87 -7.35 -10.30
N TRP A 8 -1.29 -8.42 -9.75
CA TRP A 8 0.12 -8.43 -9.37
C TRP A 8 1.02 -8.23 -10.60
N ARG A 9 0.68 -8.86 -11.73
CA ARG A 9 1.38 -8.63 -13.01
C ARG A 9 1.29 -7.18 -13.48
N GLU A 10 0.15 -6.51 -13.33
CA GLU A 10 0.01 -5.09 -13.66
C GLU A 10 0.90 -4.21 -12.76
N ILE A 11 0.99 -4.52 -11.46
CA ILE A 11 1.90 -3.85 -10.53
C ILE A 11 3.35 -4.02 -10.98
N GLU A 12 3.77 -5.24 -11.33
CA GLU A 12 5.11 -5.53 -11.83
C GLU A 12 5.40 -4.83 -13.17
N LEU A 13 4.46 -4.81 -14.10
CA LEU A 13 4.63 -4.12 -15.38
C LEU A 13 4.84 -2.61 -15.20
N ARG A 14 4.11 -1.99 -14.25
CA ARG A 14 4.15 -0.54 -14.03
C ARG A 14 5.29 -0.09 -13.11
N LEU A 15 5.66 -0.91 -12.14
CA LEU A 15 6.62 -0.56 -11.08
C LEU A 15 7.90 -1.38 -11.11
N GLY A 16 7.93 -2.54 -11.79
CA GLY A 16 8.98 -3.56 -11.69
C GLY A 16 10.34 -3.18 -12.27
N LYS A 17 10.44 -2.07 -13.01
CA LYS A 17 11.74 -1.47 -13.36
C LYS A 17 12.50 -0.94 -12.14
N SER A 18 11.84 -0.83 -10.97
CA SER A 18 12.45 -0.43 -9.71
C SER A 18 11.97 -1.33 -8.56
N SER A 19 12.87 -2.13 -8.00
CA SER A 19 12.58 -2.95 -6.82
C SER A 19 12.07 -2.12 -5.64
N LYS A 20 12.58 -0.90 -5.47
CA LYS A 20 12.15 0.03 -4.42
C LYS A 20 10.69 0.48 -4.58
N LYS A 21 10.20 0.70 -5.82
CA LYS A 21 8.79 1.05 -6.06
C LYS A 21 7.86 -0.12 -5.75
N LEU A 22 8.29 -1.35 -6.09
CA LEU A 22 7.56 -2.56 -5.71
C LEU A 22 7.48 -2.74 -4.19
N LEU A 23 8.56 -2.45 -3.45
CA LEU A 23 8.55 -2.51 -1.99
C LEU A 23 7.50 -1.57 -1.39
N VAL A 24 7.43 -0.32 -1.86
CA VAL A 24 6.42 0.65 -1.42
C VAL A 24 5.00 0.15 -1.70
N ALA A 25 4.72 -0.30 -2.93
CA ALA A 25 3.40 -0.81 -3.30
C ALA A 25 2.99 -2.05 -2.48
N ARG A 26 3.92 -2.99 -2.24
CA ARG A 26 3.68 -4.15 -1.36
C ARG A 26 3.35 -3.72 0.07
N LYS A 27 4.10 -2.77 0.62
CA LYS A 27 3.91 -2.26 1.98
C LYS A 27 2.54 -1.59 2.14
N MET A 28 2.11 -0.84 1.12
CA MET A 28 0.78 -0.24 1.09
C MET A 28 -0.33 -1.29 1.09
N LEU A 29 -0.23 -2.33 0.25
CA LEU A 29 -1.19 -3.44 0.24
C LEU A 29 -1.22 -4.19 1.58
N LEU A 30 -0.05 -4.48 2.15
CA LEU A 30 0.09 -5.23 3.41
C LEU A 30 -0.61 -4.53 4.58
N TYR A 31 -0.47 -3.21 4.67
CA TYR A 31 -1.03 -2.43 5.78
C TYR A 31 -2.38 -1.78 5.47
N GLY A 32 -2.99 -2.10 4.33
CA GLY A 32 -4.27 -1.52 3.96
C GLY A 32 -4.22 0.00 3.75
N LEU A 33 -3.12 0.50 3.17
CA LEU A 33 -2.95 1.91 2.89
C LEU A 33 -3.58 2.28 1.54
N LYS A 34 -4.50 3.24 1.56
CA LYS A 34 -5.14 3.78 0.37
C LYS A 34 -4.55 5.11 -0.08
N ILE A 35 -4.75 5.42 -1.35
CA ILE A 35 -4.44 6.73 -1.92
C ILE A 35 -5.74 7.51 -2.03
N LYS A 36 -5.76 8.76 -1.56
CA LYS A 36 -6.89 9.68 -1.73
C LYS A 36 -6.34 11.09 -1.93
N ASP A 37 -6.76 11.75 -3.01
CA ASP A 37 -6.32 13.12 -3.36
C ASP A 37 -4.79 13.28 -3.35
N GLY A 38 -4.07 12.28 -3.88
CA GLY A 38 -2.60 12.26 -3.91
C GLY A 38 -1.91 12.05 -2.56
N ASN A 39 -2.67 11.83 -1.49
CA ASN A 39 -2.16 11.56 -0.14
C ASN A 39 -2.39 10.08 0.22
N ILE A 40 -1.65 9.57 1.22
CA ILE A 40 -1.76 8.20 1.71
C ILE A 40 -2.56 8.18 3.01
N TYR A 41 -3.45 7.20 3.17
CA TYR A 41 -4.27 7.03 4.36
C TYR A 41 -4.32 5.58 4.84
N CYS A 42 -4.43 5.38 6.15
CA CYS A 42 -4.88 4.14 6.76
C CYS A 42 -6.27 4.43 7.38
N GLY A 43 -7.34 3.97 6.74
CA GLY A 43 -8.68 4.42 7.09
C GLY A 43 -8.83 5.93 6.90
N ASP A 44 -9.07 6.66 7.99
CA ASP A 44 -9.14 8.12 8.07
C ASP A 44 -7.83 8.78 8.54
N VAL A 45 -6.83 8.00 8.95
CA VAL A 45 -5.54 8.51 9.43
C VAL A 45 -4.61 8.79 8.26
N LYS A 46 -4.17 10.05 8.13
CA LYS A 46 -3.20 10.46 7.11
C LYS A 46 -1.80 9.91 7.42
N VAL A 47 -1.21 9.21 6.47
CA VAL A 47 0.16 8.70 6.55
C VAL A 47 1.07 9.61 5.73
N THR A 48 2.15 10.09 6.35
CA THR A 48 3.10 10.98 5.66
C THR A 48 3.98 10.22 4.68
N ILE A 49 4.44 10.92 3.64
CA ILE A 49 5.44 10.39 2.71
C ILE A 49 6.73 10.00 3.44
N SER A 50 7.16 10.79 4.44
CA SER A 50 8.36 10.50 5.23
C SER A 50 8.23 9.20 6.01
N SER A 51 7.10 8.98 6.69
CA SER A 51 6.89 7.79 7.51
C SER A 51 6.86 6.52 6.64
N LEU A 52 6.19 6.58 5.48
CA LEU A 52 6.17 5.43 4.57
C LEU A 52 7.56 5.18 3.94
N ALA A 53 8.29 6.23 3.59
CA ALA A 53 9.65 6.12 3.06
C ALA A 53 10.60 5.45 4.08
N ALA A 54 10.56 5.90 5.34
CA ALA A 54 11.32 5.31 6.44
C ALA A 54 10.93 3.84 6.68
N ALA A 55 9.63 3.52 6.71
CA ALA A 55 9.14 2.16 6.90
C ALA A 55 9.51 1.19 5.75
N CYS A 56 9.86 1.73 4.58
CA CYS A 56 10.32 0.96 3.42
C CYS A 56 11.85 1.03 3.21
N SER A 57 12.58 1.80 4.03
CA SER A 57 14.01 2.11 3.83
C SER A 57 14.32 2.65 2.44
N VAL A 58 13.49 3.56 1.93
CA VAL A 58 13.65 4.23 0.63
C VAL A 58 13.64 5.74 0.78
N ASP A 59 14.05 6.45 -0.27
CA ASP A 59 13.94 7.90 -0.33
C ASP A 59 12.49 8.37 -0.56
N ARG A 60 12.14 9.56 -0.05
CA ARG A 60 10.80 10.18 -0.22
C ARG A 60 10.39 10.30 -1.69
N ARG A 61 11.32 10.62 -2.59
CA ARG A 61 11.07 10.71 -4.03
C ARG A 61 10.61 9.38 -4.61
N THR A 62 11.15 8.27 -4.11
CA THR A 62 10.71 6.93 -4.53
C THR A 62 9.23 6.74 -4.22
N VAL A 63 8.77 7.12 -3.03
CA VAL A 63 7.36 7.01 -2.64
C VAL A 63 6.48 7.88 -3.53
N VAL A 64 6.87 9.14 -3.75
CA VAL A 64 6.13 10.08 -4.63
C VAL A 64 6.03 9.53 -6.06
N GLU A 65 7.13 9.02 -6.61
CA GLU A 65 7.14 8.43 -7.95
C GLU A 65 6.29 7.16 -8.02
N THR A 66 6.25 6.34 -6.97
CA THR A 66 5.36 5.17 -6.88
C THR A 66 3.89 5.60 -6.92
N ILE A 67 3.50 6.58 -6.09
CA ILE A 67 2.13 7.11 -6.08
C ILE A 67 1.77 7.63 -7.48
N ASN A 68 2.63 8.44 -8.08
CA ASN A 68 2.39 8.98 -9.42
C ASN A 68 2.24 7.86 -10.47
N ALA A 69 3.05 6.81 -10.41
CA ALA A 69 2.95 5.68 -11.31
C ALA A 69 1.65 4.88 -11.12
N ILE A 70 1.21 4.67 -9.87
CA ILE A 70 -0.08 4.05 -9.54
C ILE A 70 -1.23 4.89 -10.09
N MET A 71 -1.23 6.19 -9.82
CA MET A 71 -2.30 7.10 -10.23
C MET A 71 -2.43 7.22 -11.76
N ARG A 72 -1.35 6.97 -12.52
CA ARG A 72 -1.38 6.97 -13.99
C ARG A 72 -2.02 5.72 -14.61
N SER A 73 -2.11 4.61 -13.87
CA SER A 73 -2.79 3.40 -14.34
C SER A 73 -4.23 3.38 -13.82
N PRO A 74 -5.26 3.39 -14.68
CA PRO A 74 -6.66 3.35 -14.22
C PRO A 74 -6.96 2.13 -13.34
N ILE A 75 -6.35 1.00 -13.65
CA ILE A 75 -6.53 -0.26 -12.92
C ILE A 75 -5.88 -0.18 -11.53
N LEU A 76 -4.62 0.27 -11.45
CA LEU A 76 -3.93 0.40 -10.17
C LEU A 76 -4.55 1.52 -9.33
N ARG A 77 -4.91 2.65 -9.94
CA ARG A 77 -5.64 3.72 -9.26
C ARG A 77 -6.89 3.16 -8.57
N LYS A 78 -7.77 2.49 -9.32
CA LYS A 78 -9.00 1.91 -8.76
C LYS A 78 -8.72 0.93 -7.62
N LEU A 79 -7.65 0.14 -7.72
CA LEU A 79 -7.22 -0.76 -6.65
C LEU A 79 -6.80 0.04 -5.41
N PHE A 80 -5.83 0.94 -5.53
CA PHE A 80 -5.20 1.64 -4.41
C PHE A 80 -6.08 2.72 -3.78
N GLU A 81 -7.08 3.26 -4.51
CA GLU A 81 -8.11 4.13 -3.93
C GLU A 81 -9.14 3.33 -3.11
N GLY A 82 -9.38 2.07 -3.48
CA GLY A 82 -10.38 1.19 -2.85
C GLY A 82 -9.86 0.30 -1.72
N ILE A 83 -8.60 0.45 -1.32
CA ILE A 83 -8.03 -0.31 -0.19
C ILE A 83 -8.70 0.16 1.11
N GLU A 84 -9.07 -0.77 1.98
CA GLU A 84 -9.43 -0.47 3.36
C GLU A 84 -8.57 -1.31 4.32
N PRO A 85 -8.22 -0.79 5.51
CA PRO A 85 -7.46 -1.56 6.49
C PRO A 85 -8.29 -2.74 7.00
N SER A 86 -7.67 -3.93 7.05
CA SER A 86 -8.33 -5.18 7.45
C SER A 86 -8.65 -5.29 8.96
N GLY A 87 -8.39 -4.24 9.74
CA GLY A 87 -8.45 -4.27 11.20
C GLY A 87 -7.20 -4.91 11.85
N PRO A 88 -7.13 -4.93 13.18
CA PRO A 88 -5.98 -5.45 13.90
C PRO A 88 -5.94 -6.98 13.88
N PHE A 89 -4.76 -7.56 13.66
CA PHE A 89 -4.53 -8.97 13.90
C PHE A 89 -4.15 -9.17 15.37
N LEU A 90 -5.09 -9.68 16.18
CA LEU A 90 -5.00 -9.68 17.64
C LEU A 90 -4.37 -10.95 18.22
N TYR A 91 -3.86 -11.88 17.40
CA TYR A 91 -3.37 -13.19 17.83
C TYR A 91 -2.38 -13.11 19.01
N ASN A 92 -1.37 -12.24 18.91
CA ASN A 92 -0.33 -12.10 19.94
C ASN A 92 -0.85 -11.53 21.27
N ILE A 93 -2.04 -10.91 21.27
CA ILE A 93 -2.68 -10.35 22.47
C ILE A 93 -4.01 -11.03 22.79
N ALA A 94 -4.35 -12.13 22.11
CA ALA A 94 -5.61 -12.82 22.26
C ALA A 94 -5.87 -13.22 23.73
N ARG A 95 -4.83 -13.69 24.41
CA ARG A 95 -4.88 -14.05 25.83
C ARG A 95 -5.18 -12.86 26.75
N LEU A 96 -4.64 -11.67 26.45
CA LEU A 96 -4.95 -10.44 27.20
C LEU A 96 -6.42 -10.05 27.05
N LEU A 97 -6.99 -10.30 25.86
CA LEU A 97 -8.38 -10.04 25.52
C LEU A 97 -9.35 -11.13 26.01
N GLY A 98 -8.86 -12.13 26.74
CA GLY A 98 -9.68 -13.22 27.28
C GLY A 98 -10.05 -14.30 26.27
N TYR A 99 -9.50 -14.26 25.05
CA TYR A 99 -9.60 -15.36 24.09
C TYR A 99 -8.63 -16.48 24.46
N ARG A 100 -9.10 -17.73 24.33
CA ARG A 100 -8.30 -18.96 24.57
C ARG A 100 -7.79 -19.53 23.26
#